data_AF-M2RGM5-F1
#
_entry.id   AF-M2RGM5-F1
#
_cell.length_a   1.000
_cell.length_b   1.000
_cell.length_c   1.000
_cell.angle_alpha   90.00
_cell.angle_beta   90.00
_cell.angle_gamma   90.00
#
_symmetry.space_group_name_H-M   'P 1'
#
loop_
_entity.id
_entity.type
_entity.pdbx_description
1 polymer ?
#
loop_
_entity_poly.entity_id
_entity_poly.type
_entity_poly.pdbx_seq_one_letter_code
_entity_poly.pdbx_strand_id
1 'polypeptide(L)'
;MVSTPSPRTRRAPHLGLTNVRDDRVDVADQVEEILARTQAKITALDKLHAKHALPGFSDRSAEEREIEAATTDITKDFRRCHALIQRIGAEPQHAFPPDRRAQHANEARAAKNVQRGLAAKVQELSATFRKKQRVYMEKLQGHAIKNQDLLIASGAISLRGTDGLEAVDEDIEAATASRNQSQAMEWASPGLDLRGRDRELTEIARSIAQLAELFKDLSVLVIDQGTLLDSVEYNIEQTAAQVQDAVQELNEATRCAMFCALCEDDD
;
A
#
# COMPACT_ATOMS: atom_id res chain seq x y z
N MET A 1 -21.09 -71.90 11.77
CA MET A 1 -20.60 -70.81 12.64
C MET A 1 -19.44 -70.14 11.93
N VAL A 2 -19.70 -69.07 11.20
CA VAL A 2 -18.69 -68.29 10.47
C VAL A 2 -18.70 -66.90 11.08
N SER A 3 -17.63 -66.54 11.77
CA SER A 3 -17.41 -65.21 12.32
C SER A 3 -16.58 -64.41 11.34
N THR A 4 -17.14 -63.34 10.77
CA THR A 4 -16.41 -62.30 10.05
C THR A 4 -16.57 -60.97 10.81
N PRO A 5 -15.49 -60.18 10.98
CA PRO A 5 -15.55 -58.94 11.73
C PRO A 5 -15.98 -57.76 10.84
N SER A 6 -16.71 -56.83 11.46
CA SER A 6 -17.23 -55.58 10.89
C SER A 6 -16.12 -54.61 10.46
N PRO A 7 -16.27 -53.84 9.36
CA PRO A 7 -15.27 -52.86 8.94
C PRO A 7 -15.35 -51.60 9.82
N ARG A 8 -14.24 -51.29 10.49
CA ARG A 8 -14.03 -50.03 11.21
C ARG A 8 -14.11 -48.85 10.23
N THR A 9 -15.05 -47.94 10.47
CA THR A 9 -15.10 -46.61 9.87
C THR A 9 -13.84 -45.83 10.23
N ARG A 10 -12.92 -45.70 9.27
CA ARG A 10 -11.82 -44.73 9.34
C ARG A 10 -12.43 -43.33 9.16
N ARG A 11 -12.60 -42.58 10.25
CA ARG A 11 -12.79 -41.13 10.19
C ARG A 11 -11.62 -40.51 9.42
N ALA A 12 -11.91 -39.86 8.31
CA ALA A 12 -10.94 -39.05 7.59
C ALA A 12 -10.53 -37.85 8.46
N PRO A 13 -9.25 -37.44 8.47
CA PRO A 13 -8.85 -36.20 9.11
C PRO A 13 -9.37 -35.04 8.25
N HIS A 14 -10.20 -34.20 8.85
CA HIS A 14 -10.45 -32.81 8.46
C HIS A 14 -9.12 -32.07 8.20
N LEU A 15 -8.65 -32.10 6.95
CA LEU A 15 -7.56 -31.24 6.52
C LEU A 15 -8.13 -29.83 6.39
N GLY A 16 -7.59 -28.93 7.22
CA GLY A 16 -7.94 -27.52 7.24
C GLY A 16 -7.77 -26.91 5.86
N LEU A 17 -8.88 -26.48 5.28
CA LEU A 17 -8.90 -25.48 4.22
C LEU A 17 -8.64 -24.12 4.88
N THR A 18 -7.41 -23.86 5.32
CA THR A 18 -7.01 -22.48 5.59
C THR A 18 -7.02 -21.75 4.27
N ASN A 19 -8.02 -20.87 4.17
CA ASN A 19 -8.53 -20.28 2.96
C ASN A 19 -7.54 -19.22 2.48
N VAL A 20 -6.86 -19.46 1.35
CA VAL A 20 -5.88 -18.51 0.76
C VAL A 20 -6.47 -17.10 0.53
N ARG A 21 -7.80 -17.00 0.46
CA ARG A 21 -8.54 -15.73 0.41
C ARG A 21 -8.53 -14.99 1.76
N ASP A 22 -8.58 -15.71 2.87
CA ASP A 22 -8.56 -15.19 4.25
C ASP A 22 -7.19 -14.57 4.56
N ASP A 23 -6.11 -15.28 4.25
CA ASP A 23 -4.74 -14.76 4.40
C ASP A 23 -4.49 -13.46 3.61
N ARG A 24 -5.15 -13.28 2.46
CA ARG A 24 -5.03 -12.06 1.63
C ARG A 24 -5.82 -10.89 2.20
N VAL A 25 -7.00 -11.15 2.75
CA VAL A 25 -7.81 -10.15 3.45
C VAL A 25 -7.06 -9.69 4.70
N ASP A 26 -6.49 -10.63 5.46
CA ASP A 26 -5.66 -10.32 6.64
C ASP A 26 -4.44 -9.44 6.30
N VAL A 27 -3.79 -9.69 5.15
CA VAL A 27 -2.65 -8.86 4.70
C VAL A 27 -3.13 -7.47 4.26
N ALA A 28 -4.29 -7.36 3.62
CA ALA A 28 -4.85 -6.08 3.23
C ALA A 28 -5.20 -5.23 4.47
N ASP A 29 -5.87 -5.82 5.45
CA ASP A 29 -6.21 -5.16 6.72
C ASP A 29 -4.95 -4.71 7.48
N GLN A 30 -3.91 -5.54 7.50
CA GLN A 30 -2.61 -5.16 8.07
C GLN A 30 -1.99 -3.95 7.36
N VAL A 31 -2.06 -3.87 6.02
CA VAL A 31 -1.55 -2.71 5.27
C VAL A 31 -2.36 -1.46 5.61
N GLU A 32 -3.68 -1.54 5.66
CA GLU A 32 -4.54 -0.40 6.00
C GLU A 32 -4.29 0.10 7.43
N GLU A 33 -4.09 -0.81 8.39
CA GLU A 33 -3.75 -0.46 9.77
C GLU A 33 -2.38 0.23 9.85
N ILE A 34 -1.37 -0.27 9.11
CA ILE A 34 -0.06 0.40 9.03
C ILE A 34 -0.22 1.79 8.43
N LEU A 35 -0.95 1.95 7.33
CA LEU A 35 -1.18 3.25 6.68
C LEU A 35 -1.85 4.26 7.63
N ALA A 36 -2.87 3.84 8.38
CA ALA A 36 -3.54 4.69 9.35
C ALA A 36 -2.58 5.17 10.46
N ARG A 37 -1.75 4.25 10.99
CA ARG A 37 -0.71 4.61 11.97
C ARG A 37 0.35 5.54 11.37
N THR A 38 0.78 5.30 10.14
CA THR A 38 1.75 6.14 9.43
C THR A 38 1.21 7.56 9.25
N GLN A 39 -0.06 7.72 8.85
CA GLN A 39 -0.71 9.03 8.73
C GLN A 39 -0.69 9.81 10.06
N ALA A 40 -0.97 9.13 11.18
CA ALA A 40 -0.89 9.74 12.50
C ALA A 40 0.54 10.17 12.85
N LYS A 41 1.56 9.35 12.55
CA LYS A 41 2.98 9.69 12.73
C LYS A 41 3.41 10.88 11.88
N ILE A 42 2.98 10.94 10.62
CA ILE A 42 3.25 12.08 9.72
C ILE A 42 2.67 13.38 10.30
N THR A 43 1.45 13.32 10.81
CA THR A 43 0.78 14.48 11.43
C THR A 43 1.48 14.93 12.72
N ALA A 44 2.02 14.00 13.50
CA ALA A 44 2.83 14.32 14.68
C ALA A 44 4.17 14.93 14.29
N LEU A 45 4.83 14.39 13.26
CA LEU A 45 6.08 14.91 12.72
C LEU A 45 5.94 16.34 12.21
N ASP A 46 4.83 16.68 11.54
CA ASP A 46 4.56 18.05 11.10
C ASP A 46 4.59 19.08 12.24
N LYS A 47 4.11 18.69 13.43
CA LYS A 47 4.16 19.54 14.63
C LYS A 47 5.59 19.72 15.12
N LEU A 48 6.39 18.66 15.09
CA LEU A 48 7.82 18.71 15.43
C LEU A 48 8.58 19.59 14.44
N HIS A 49 8.37 19.42 13.14
CA HIS A 49 8.94 20.27 12.09
C HIS A 49 8.58 21.74 12.28
N ALA A 50 7.30 22.04 12.54
CA ALA A 50 6.86 23.42 12.79
C ALA A 50 7.51 24.01 14.05
N LYS A 51 7.61 23.23 15.13
CA LYS A 51 8.28 23.65 16.38
C LYS A 51 9.77 23.92 16.13
N HIS A 52 10.45 23.02 15.40
CA HIS A 52 11.88 23.11 15.12
C HIS A 52 12.23 24.28 14.20
N ALA A 53 11.38 24.56 13.20
CA ALA A 53 11.59 25.65 12.25
C ALA A 53 11.44 27.07 12.84
N LEU A 54 10.93 27.21 14.08
CA LEU A 54 10.78 28.52 14.73
C LEU A 54 12.14 29.09 15.16
N PRO A 55 12.42 30.38 14.92
CA PRO A 55 13.61 31.05 15.47
C PRO A 55 13.59 30.97 17.00
N GLY A 56 14.62 30.39 17.61
CA GLY A 56 14.73 30.25 19.05
C GLY A 56 16.18 30.03 19.48
N PHE A 57 16.51 30.48 20.70
CA PHE A 57 17.87 30.42 21.26
C PHE A 57 18.13 29.18 22.13
N SER A 58 17.17 28.24 22.20
CA SER A 58 17.30 27.00 22.98
C SER A 58 17.94 25.88 22.15
N ASP A 59 18.74 25.03 22.81
CA ASP A 59 19.24 23.78 22.21
C ASP A 59 18.08 22.93 21.66
N ARG A 60 18.15 22.60 20.36
CA ARG A 60 17.14 21.85 19.60
C ARG A 60 17.52 20.38 19.38
N SER A 61 18.62 19.92 19.97
CA SER A 61 19.15 18.56 19.79
C SER A 61 18.15 17.46 20.17
N ALA A 62 17.21 17.74 21.08
CA ALA A 62 16.16 16.79 21.45
C ALA A 62 15.11 16.65 20.35
N GLU A 63 14.61 17.77 19.81
CA GLU A 63 13.69 17.78 18.67
C GLU A 63 14.29 17.13 17.43
N GLU A 64 15.57 17.40 17.12
CA GLU A 64 16.27 16.79 15.99
C GLU A 64 16.26 15.25 16.07
N ARG A 65 16.55 14.70 17.26
CA ARG A 65 16.51 13.24 17.48
C ARG A 65 15.11 12.66 17.35
N GLU A 66 14.10 13.37 17.84
CA GLU A 66 12.70 12.95 17.70
C GLU A 66 12.24 12.96 16.24
N ILE A 67 12.65 13.99 15.47
CA ILE A 67 12.38 14.11 14.03
C ILE A 67 13.05 12.97 13.25
N GLU A 68 14.33 12.69 13.52
CA GLU A 68 15.07 11.60 12.87
C GLU A 68 14.45 10.24 13.16
N ALA A 69 14.09 9.98 14.43
CA ALA A 69 13.45 8.73 14.84
C ALA A 69 12.08 8.54 14.17
N ALA A 70 11.24 9.57 14.19
CA ALA A 70 9.92 9.54 13.57
C ALA A 70 10.01 9.37 12.04
N THR A 71 10.94 10.07 11.38
CA THR A 71 11.20 9.95 9.94
C THR A 71 11.64 8.53 9.59
N THR A 72 12.56 7.95 10.36
CA THR A 72 13.04 6.58 10.17
C THR A 72 11.91 5.56 10.33
N ASP A 73 11.06 5.73 11.34
CA ASP A 73 9.95 4.81 11.60
C ASP A 73 8.86 4.89 10.54
N ILE A 74 8.54 6.09 10.04
CA ILE A 74 7.63 6.26 8.89
C ILE A 74 8.18 5.54 7.65
N THR A 75 9.48 5.67 7.36
CA THR A 75 10.11 4.98 6.22
C THR A 75 10.11 3.46 6.38
N LYS A 76 10.27 2.95 7.60
CA LYS A 76 10.10 1.51 7.89
C LYS A 76 8.67 1.03 7.64
N ASP A 77 7.68 1.82 8.05
CA ASP A 77 6.26 1.49 7.83
C ASP A 77 5.94 1.41 6.33
N PHE A 78 6.44 2.37 5.52
CA PHE A 78 6.29 2.31 4.06
C PHE A 78 6.94 1.07 3.44
N ARG A 79 8.15 0.70 3.87
CA ARG A 79 8.81 -0.55 3.43
C ARG A 79 8.01 -1.80 3.81
N ARG A 80 7.42 -1.80 5.00
CA ARG A 80 6.58 -2.91 5.46
C ARG A 80 5.32 -3.03 4.60
N CYS A 81 4.64 -1.92 4.31
CA CYS A 81 3.51 -1.90 3.38
C CYS A 81 3.93 -2.43 2.00
N HIS A 82 5.07 -1.96 1.47
CA HIS A 82 5.60 -2.43 0.19
C HIS A 82 5.79 -3.95 0.18
N ALA A 83 6.47 -4.52 1.18
CA ALA A 83 6.70 -5.96 1.28
C ALA A 83 5.40 -6.77 1.39
N LEU A 84 4.41 -6.26 2.13
CA LEU A 84 3.09 -6.90 2.26
C LEU A 84 2.32 -6.88 0.93
N ILE A 85 2.34 -5.76 0.20
CA ILE A 85 1.69 -5.62 -1.11
C ILE A 85 2.30 -6.57 -2.13
N GLN A 86 3.63 -6.71 -2.16
CA GLN A 86 4.31 -7.66 -3.04
C GLN A 86 3.92 -9.13 -2.75
N ARG A 87 3.63 -9.46 -1.48
CA ARG A 87 3.15 -10.81 -1.11
C ARG A 87 1.74 -11.11 -1.63
N ILE A 88 0.86 -10.12 -1.76
CA ILE A 88 -0.50 -10.31 -2.29
C ILE A 88 -0.47 -10.73 -3.76
N GLY A 89 0.45 -10.13 -4.54
CA GLY A 89 0.61 -10.38 -5.97
C GLY A 89 1.32 -11.69 -6.34
N ALA A 90 1.92 -12.40 -5.37
CA ALA A 90 2.57 -13.67 -5.62
C ALA A 90 1.52 -14.75 -5.98
N GLU A 91 1.43 -15.12 -7.26
CA GLU A 91 0.58 -16.22 -7.70
C GLU A 91 1.14 -17.56 -7.19
N PRO A 92 0.31 -18.44 -6.59
CA PRO A 92 0.74 -19.79 -6.24
C PRO A 92 1.02 -20.57 -7.53
N GLN A 93 2.29 -20.93 -7.75
CA GLN A 93 2.76 -21.61 -8.96
C GLN A 93 2.17 -23.03 -9.17
N HIS A 94 1.51 -23.60 -8.15
CA HIS A 94 0.96 -24.96 -8.19
C HIS A 94 -0.40 -25.03 -7.49
N ALA A 95 -1.47 -24.72 -8.22
CA ALA A 95 -2.83 -25.05 -7.79
C ALA A 95 -3.22 -26.44 -8.32
N PHE A 96 -3.29 -27.43 -7.44
CA PHE A 96 -3.83 -28.77 -7.70
C PHE A 96 -5.11 -28.92 -6.86
N PRO A 97 -6.27 -29.31 -7.43
CA PRO A 97 -6.53 -29.96 -8.73
C PRO A 97 -6.74 -29.01 -9.93
N PRO A 98 -6.51 -29.47 -11.17
CA PRO A 98 -6.54 -28.65 -12.40
C PRO A 98 -7.93 -28.20 -12.89
N ASP A 99 -9.04 -28.66 -12.30
CA ASP A 99 -10.40 -28.38 -12.79
C ASP A 99 -10.98 -27.01 -12.37
N ARG A 100 -10.30 -26.25 -11.51
CA ARG A 100 -10.76 -24.93 -11.03
C ARG A 100 -10.14 -23.73 -11.75
N ARG A 101 -9.78 -23.86 -13.04
CA ARG A 101 -9.07 -22.80 -13.79
C ARG A 101 -9.79 -21.45 -13.79
N ALA A 102 -11.11 -21.44 -13.99
CA ALA A 102 -11.90 -20.21 -13.97
C ALA A 102 -11.96 -19.56 -12.57
N GLN A 103 -12.11 -20.38 -11.52
CA GLN A 103 -12.10 -19.91 -10.13
C GLN A 103 -10.72 -19.35 -9.72
N HIS A 104 -9.63 -20.00 -10.15
CA HIS A 104 -8.26 -19.50 -9.95
C HIS A 104 -7.96 -18.22 -10.73
N ALA A 105 -8.45 -18.09 -11.96
CA ALA A 105 -8.32 -16.85 -12.73
C ALA A 105 -9.04 -15.68 -12.06
N ASN A 106 -10.24 -15.91 -11.52
CA ASN A 106 -11.01 -14.91 -10.79
C ASN A 106 -10.33 -14.50 -9.48
N GLU A 107 -9.74 -15.44 -8.74
CA GLU A 107 -8.96 -15.17 -7.53
C GLU A 107 -7.66 -14.40 -7.79
N ALA A 108 -6.99 -14.70 -8.91
CA ALA A 108 -5.79 -13.98 -9.33
C ALA A 108 -6.12 -12.54 -9.73
N ARG A 109 -7.22 -12.32 -10.46
CA ARG A 109 -7.71 -10.97 -10.81
C ARG A 109 -8.10 -10.17 -9.56
N ALA A 110 -8.84 -10.78 -8.63
CA ALA A 110 -9.21 -10.13 -7.37
C ALA A 110 -7.99 -9.71 -6.55
N ALA A 111 -6.97 -10.57 -6.43
CA ALA A 111 -5.73 -10.24 -5.73
C ALA A 111 -4.96 -9.09 -6.39
N LYS A 112 -4.89 -9.07 -7.74
CA LYS A 112 -4.28 -7.96 -8.48
C LYS A 112 -5.02 -6.64 -8.24
N ASN A 113 -6.36 -6.66 -8.18
CA ASN A 113 -7.15 -5.47 -7.87
C ASN A 113 -6.90 -4.94 -6.45
N VAL A 114 -6.86 -5.82 -5.45
CA VAL A 114 -6.51 -5.44 -4.07
C VAL A 114 -5.09 -4.89 -4.00
N GLN A 115 -4.13 -5.56 -4.63
CA GLN A 115 -2.73 -5.12 -4.70
C GLN A 115 -2.60 -3.72 -5.32
N ARG A 116 -3.29 -3.46 -6.44
CA ARG A 116 -3.33 -2.15 -7.11
C ARG A 116 -3.93 -1.07 -6.21
N GLY A 117 -5.06 -1.35 -5.56
CA GLY A 117 -5.73 -0.40 -4.67
C GLY A 117 -4.85 -0.02 -3.47
N LEU A 118 -4.19 -1.00 -2.85
CA LEU A 118 -3.26 -0.75 -1.75
C LEU A 118 -1.99 -0.02 -2.22
N ALA A 119 -1.45 -0.37 -3.39
CA ALA A 119 -0.32 0.33 -3.98
C ALA A 119 -0.63 1.81 -4.21
N ALA A 120 -1.79 2.14 -4.77
CA ALA A 120 -2.23 3.51 -4.99
C ALA A 120 -2.33 4.30 -3.66
N LYS A 121 -2.91 3.71 -2.60
CA LYS A 121 -2.98 4.34 -1.26
C LYS A 121 -1.59 4.60 -0.67
N VAL A 122 -0.66 3.62 -0.76
CA VAL A 122 0.72 3.77 -0.30
C VAL A 122 1.45 4.87 -1.07
N GLN A 123 1.25 4.93 -2.38
CA GLN A 123 1.86 5.94 -3.24
C GLN A 123 1.38 7.36 -2.90
N GLU A 124 0.06 7.55 -2.75
CA GLU A 124 -0.52 8.84 -2.36
C GLU A 124 0.07 9.32 -1.02
N LEU A 125 0.09 8.45 -0.01
CA LEU A 125 0.62 8.78 1.31
C LEU A 125 2.14 9.07 1.29
N SER A 126 2.90 8.27 0.54
CA SER A 126 4.35 8.45 0.36
C SER A 126 4.67 9.76 -0.36
N ALA A 127 3.91 10.12 -1.40
CA ALA A 127 4.06 11.38 -2.11
C ALA A 127 3.80 12.58 -1.19
N THR A 128 2.72 12.56 -0.40
CA THR A 128 2.45 13.61 0.59
C THR A 128 3.58 13.72 1.61
N PHE A 129 4.11 12.60 2.11
CA PHE A 129 5.21 12.62 3.08
C PHE A 129 6.51 13.18 2.48
N ARG A 130 6.92 12.71 1.30
CA ARG A 130 8.12 13.22 0.61
C ARG A 130 8.01 14.72 0.37
N LYS A 131 6.83 15.20 -0.04
CA LYS A 131 6.60 16.64 -0.25
C LYS A 131 6.72 17.44 1.05
N LYS A 132 6.16 16.95 2.15
CA LYS A 132 6.30 17.57 3.48
C LYS A 132 7.77 17.62 3.92
N GLN A 133 8.54 16.56 3.69
CA GLN A 133 9.98 16.52 3.98
C GLN A 133 10.78 17.52 3.14
N ARG A 134 10.45 17.64 1.85
CA ARG A 134 11.07 18.64 0.97
C ARG A 134 10.77 20.07 1.40
N VAL A 135 9.51 20.39 1.69
CA VAL A 135 9.11 21.72 2.20
C VAL A 135 9.82 22.03 3.52
N TYR A 136 10.00 21.02 4.38
CA TYR A 136 10.76 21.17 5.61
C TYR A 136 12.26 21.45 5.35
N MET A 137 12.88 20.70 4.45
CA MET A 137 14.25 20.92 3.97
C MET A 137 14.45 22.34 3.40
N GLU A 138 13.53 22.82 2.55
CA GLU A 138 13.58 24.17 1.98
C GLU A 138 13.46 25.27 3.04
N LYS A 139 12.58 25.06 4.05
CA LYS A 139 12.48 25.95 5.23
C LYS A 139 13.79 26.01 6.01
N LEU A 140 14.46 24.87 6.18
CA LEU A 140 15.77 24.84 6.83
C LEU A 140 16.83 25.53 5.95
N GLN A 141 16.79 25.42 4.64
CA GLN A 141 17.75 26.11 3.78
C GLN A 141 17.47 27.63 3.65
N GLY A 142 16.31 28.10 4.12
CA GLY A 142 15.88 29.49 3.93
C GLY A 142 15.49 29.80 2.49
N HIS A 143 15.22 28.77 1.67
CA HIS A 143 14.80 28.90 0.29
C HIS A 143 13.32 29.31 0.19
N ALA A 144 12.98 29.99 -0.91
CA ALA A 144 11.59 30.33 -1.21
C ALA A 144 10.81 29.06 -1.59
N ILE A 145 9.74 28.78 -0.83
CA ILE A 145 8.88 27.61 -1.04
C ILE A 145 7.82 27.96 -2.09
N LYS A 146 7.62 27.09 -3.08
CA LYS A 146 6.57 27.28 -4.09
C LYS A 146 5.18 27.20 -3.44
N ASN A 147 4.23 28.05 -3.85
CA ASN A 147 2.85 28.01 -3.33
C ASN A 147 2.16 26.65 -3.59
N GLN A 148 2.43 26.02 -4.74
CA GLN A 148 1.94 24.68 -5.06
C GLN A 148 2.43 23.64 -4.05
N ASP A 149 3.67 23.76 -3.59
CA ASP A 149 4.29 22.82 -2.66
C ASP A 149 3.67 22.91 -1.28
N LEU A 150 3.31 24.13 -0.85
CA LEU A 150 2.55 24.36 0.38
C LEU A 150 1.12 23.80 0.29
N LEU A 151 0.48 23.88 -0.87
CA LEU A 151 -0.86 23.32 -1.08
C LEU A 151 -0.84 21.78 -1.05
N ILE A 152 0.16 21.15 -1.65
CA ILE A 152 0.31 19.69 -1.59
C ILE A 152 0.68 19.26 -0.16
N ALA A 153 1.61 19.95 0.48
CA ALA A 153 2.03 19.64 1.86
C ALA A 153 0.91 19.88 2.88
N SER A 154 -0.03 20.79 2.64
CA SER A 154 -1.21 20.97 3.49
C SER A 154 -2.30 19.92 3.25
N GLY A 155 -2.16 19.08 2.21
CA GLY A 155 -3.18 18.12 1.80
C GLY A 155 -4.35 18.76 1.05
N ALA A 156 -4.25 20.04 0.68
CA ALA A 156 -5.26 20.72 -0.13
C ALA A 156 -5.28 20.20 -1.57
N ILE A 157 -4.15 19.67 -2.05
CA ILE A 157 -3.99 19.05 -3.37
C ILE A 157 -3.28 17.71 -3.17
N SER A 158 -3.76 16.66 -3.83
CA SER A 158 -3.13 15.33 -3.80
C SER A 158 -2.44 15.03 -5.12
N LEU A 159 -1.22 14.50 -5.07
CA LEU A 159 -0.49 14.03 -6.24
C LEU A 159 -1.02 12.65 -6.64
N ARG A 160 -1.61 12.53 -7.83
CA ARG A 160 -2.17 11.27 -8.35
C ARG A 160 -1.56 10.92 -9.70
N GLY A 161 -1.37 9.63 -9.94
CA GLY A 161 -0.91 9.11 -11.23
C GLY A 161 0.47 9.67 -11.63
N THR A 162 0.54 10.21 -12.85
CA THR A 162 1.77 10.72 -13.47
C THR A 162 2.41 11.89 -12.72
N ASP A 163 1.60 12.75 -12.09
CA ASP A 163 2.08 13.90 -11.32
C ASP A 163 2.90 13.47 -10.11
N GLY A 164 2.60 12.29 -9.56
CA GLY A 164 3.39 11.68 -8.49
C GLY A 164 4.74 11.18 -8.95
N LEU A 165 4.88 10.78 -10.23
CA LEU A 165 6.14 10.28 -10.82
C LEU A 165 7.08 11.43 -11.19
N GLU A 166 6.56 12.51 -11.77
CA GLU A 166 7.34 13.74 -12.02
C GLU A 166 7.84 14.38 -10.72
N ALA A 167 7.02 14.33 -9.66
CA ALA A 167 7.42 14.78 -8.33
C ALA A 167 8.59 13.95 -7.75
N VAL A 168 8.77 12.68 -8.16
CA VAL A 168 9.89 11.84 -7.69
C VAL A 168 11.21 12.29 -8.26
N ASP A 169 11.25 12.61 -9.56
CA ASP A 169 12.49 13.09 -10.19
C ASP A 169 12.89 14.44 -9.59
N GLU A 170 11.93 15.34 -9.37
CA GLU A 170 12.19 16.63 -8.70
C GLU A 170 12.67 16.44 -7.25
N ASP A 171 12.15 15.43 -6.53
CA ASP A 171 12.57 15.09 -5.17
C ASP A 171 14.01 14.54 -5.12
N ILE A 172 14.39 13.69 -6.08
CA ILE A 172 15.75 13.14 -6.20
C ILE A 172 16.74 14.25 -6.57
N GLU A 173 16.37 15.13 -7.51
CA GLU A 173 17.18 16.30 -7.87
C GLU A 173 17.37 17.24 -6.69
N ALA A 174 16.32 17.51 -5.90
CA ALA A 174 16.44 18.32 -4.69
C ALA A 174 17.36 17.68 -3.64
N ALA A 175 17.23 16.38 -3.41
CA ALA A 175 18.08 15.63 -2.48
C ALA A 175 19.55 15.62 -2.92
N THR A 176 19.82 15.47 -4.21
CA THR A 176 21.18 15.48 -4.77
C THR A 176 21.80 16.88 -4.79
N ALA A 177 21.02 17.92 -5.10
CA ALA A 177 21.45 19.32 -5.02
C ALA A 177 21.84 19.71 -3.59
N SER A 178 21.02 19.33 -2.60
CA SER A 178 21.31 19.54 -1.18
C SER A 178 22.65 18.88 -0.76
N ARG A 179 22.92 17.67 -1.26
CA ARG A 179 24.17 16.94 -1.00
C ARG A 179 25.42 17.55 -1.65
N ASN A 180 25.25 18.24 -2.77
CA ASN A 180 26.35 18.91 -3.46
C ASN A 180 26.63 20.29 -2.84
N GLN A 181 25.59 21.00 -2.39
CA GLN A 181 25.71 22.29 -1.73
C GLN A 181 26.39 22.17 -0.35
N SER A 182 26.01 21.15 0.43
CA SER A 182 26.65 20.77 1.70
C SER A 182 28.17 20.57 1.55
N GLN A 183 28.57 19.77 0.56
CA GLN A 183 29.98 19.59 0.20
C GLN A 183 30.71 20.88 -0.19
N ALA A 184 30.04 21.85 -0.82
CA ALA A 184 30.66 23.12 -1.17
C ALA A 184 30.78 24.09 0.02
N MET A 185 29.81 24.08 0.94
CA MET A 185 29.79 24.95 2.13
C MET A 185 30.80 24.52 3.20
N GLU A 186 31.10 23.22 3.31
CA GLU A 186 32.10 22.71 4.26
C GLU A 186 33.50 23.29 4.02
N TRP A 187 33.81 23.73 2.79
CA TRP A 187 35.07 24.39 2.46
C TRP A 187 35.07 25.90 2.74
N ALA A 188 33.89 26.52 2.88
CA ALA A 188 33.74 27.98 2.97
C ALA A 188 33.53 28.51 4.39
N SER A 189 32.97 27.73 5.34
CA SER A 189 32.82 28.16 6.75
C SER A 189 32.61 27.00 7.74
N PRO A 190 33.52 26.77 8.71
CA PRO A 190 33.48 25.62 9.62
C PRO A 190 32.66 25.88 10.91
N GLY A 191 31.50 26.55 10.81
CA GLY A 191 30.63 26.80 11.96
C GLY A 191 29.98 25.51 12.50
N LEU A 192 29.98 25.31 13.82
CA LEU A 192 29.38 24.13 14.48
C LEU A 192 27.87 24.00 14.23
N ASP A 193 27.15 25.13 14.16
CA ASP A 193 25.70 25.19 13.93
C ASP A 193 25.33 24.76 12.50
N LEU A 194 26.18 25.10 11.52
CA LEU A 194 26.01 24.67 10.13
C LEU A 194 26.22 23.15 9.98
N ARG A 195 27.15 22.55 10.74
CA ARG A 195 27.42 21.10 10.69
C ARG A 195 26.28 20.24 11.22
N GLY A 196 25.54 20.70 12.24
CA GLY A 196 24.35 20.00 12.74
C GLY A 196 23.25 19.99 11.68
N ARG A 197 22.98 21.17 11.11
CA ARG A 197 22.02 21.36 10.02
C ARG A 197 22.36 20.53 8.79
N ASP A 198 23.63 20.43 8.43
CA ASP A 198 24.09 19.68 7.25
C ASP A 198 23.84 18.17 7.37
N ARG A 199 24.01 17.63 8.58
CA ARG A 199 23.69 16.23 8.90
C ARG A 199 22.19 15.98 8.82
N GLU A 200 21.38 16.85 9.42
CA GLU A 200 19.92 16.75 9.37
C GLU A 200 19.41 16.75 7.93
N LEU A 201 19.88 17.70 7.11
CA LEU A 201 19.53 17.80 5.70
C LEU A 201 19.92 16.53 4.92
N THR A 202 21.07 15.94 5.23
CA THR A 202 21.53 14.68 4.62
C THR A 202 20.63 13.51 4.98
N GLU A 203 20.15 13.41 6.21
CA GLU A 203 19.23 12.35 6.64
C GLU A 203 17.84 12.48 5.99
N ILE A 204 17.32 13.70 5.90
CA ILE A 204 16.06 13.98 5.18
C ILE A 204 16.20 13.60 3.71
N ALA A 205 17.29 14.03 3.05
CA ALA A 205 17.58 13.69 1.65
C ALA A 205 17.63 12.16 1.43
N ARG A 206 18.28 11.43 2.36
CA ARG A 206 18.35 9.97 2.31
C ARG A 206 16.97 9.34 2.44
N SER A 207 16.13 9.82 3.37
CA SER A 207 14.76 9.32 3.55
C SER A 207 13.91 9.53 2.30
N ILE A 208 13.98 10.72 1.69
CA ILE A 208 13.28 11.04 0.43
C ILE A 208 13.73 10.11 -0.70
N ALA A 209 15.04 9.92 -0.88
CA ALA A 209 15.59 9.06 -1.92
C ALA A 209 15.18 7.59 -1.74
N GLN A 210 15.18 7.08 -0.50
CA GLN A 210 14.73 5.71 -0.20
C GLN A 210 13.24 5.51 -0.51
N LEU A 211 12.40 6.52 -0.26
CA LEU A 211 10.98 6.44 -0.57
C LEU A 211 10.68 6.61 -2.06
N ALA A 212 11.50 7.39 -2.77
CA ALA A 212 11.45 7.54 -4.22
C ALA A 212 11.68 6.20 -4.95
N GLU A 213 12.64 5.40 -4.48
CA GLU A 213 12.90 4.06 -5.01
C GLU A 213 11.68 3.14 -4.84
N LEU A 214 11.13 3.07 -3.61
CA LEU A 214 9.91 2.30 -3.34
C LEU A 214 8.70 2.79 -4.15
N PHE A 215 8.60 4.10 -4.39
CA PHE A 215 7.54 4.67 -5.21
C PHE A 215 7.63 4.17 -6.66
N LYS A 216 8.83 4.09 -7.23
CA LYS A 216 9.06 3.61 -8.60
C LYS A 216 8.64 2.14 -8.75
N ASP A 217 8.96 1.31 -7.76
CA ASP A 217 8.57 -0.10 -7.75
C ASP A 217 7.05 -0.29 -7.68
N LEU A 218 6.37 0.50 -6.84
CA LEU A 218 4.90 0.49 -6.77
C LEU A 218 4.24 1.13 -7.99
N SER A 219 4.92 2.06 -8.66
CA SER A 219 4.39 2.73 -9.86
C SER A 219 4.15 1.75 -10.98
N VAL A 220 4.99 0.72 -11.13
CA VAL A 220 4.76 -0.34 -12.13
C VAL A 220 3.42 -1.05 -11.89
N LEU A 221 3.05 -1.28 -10.62
CA LEU A 221 1.77 -1.92 -10.27
C LEU A 221 0.56 -1.03 -10.57
N VAL A 222 0.74 0.29 -10.54
CA VAL A 222 -0.34 1.28 -10.71
C VAL A 222 -0.43 1.80 -12.15
N ILE A 223 0.68 1.84 -12.90
CA ILE A 223 0.73 2.30 -14.31
C ILE A 223 0.01 1.32 -15.26
N ASP A 224 -0.05 0.03 -14.93
CA ASP A 224 -0.88 -0.94 -15.68
C ASP A 224 -2.38 -0.62 -15.63
N GLN A 225 -2.80 0.38 -14.85
CA GLN A 225 -4.15 0.94 -14.82
C GLN A 225 -4.30 2.14 -15.78
N GLY A 226 -3.84 2.00 -17.03
CA GLY A 226 -4.28 2.88 -18.12
C GLY A 226 -5.78 2.78 -18.40
N THR A 227 -6.50 1.85 -17.77
CA THR A 227 -7.96 1.73 -17.81
C THR A 227 -8.51 1.57 -16.38
N LEU A 228 -9.21 2.59 -15.91
CA LEU A 228 -10.05 2.59 -14.69
C LEU A 228 -11.17 1.53 -14.72
N LEU A 229 -11.22 0.70 -15.77
CA LEU A 229 -12.28 -0.25 -16.09
C LEU A 229 -12.11 -1.64 -15.45
N ASP A 230 -10.90 -2.14 -15.20
CA ASP A 230 -10.68 -3.55 -14.78
C ASP A 230 -11.44 -3.97 -13.50
N SER A 231 -11.60 -3.06 -12.54
CA SER A 231 -12.27 -3.37 -11.26
C SER A 231 -13.80 -3.32 -11.36
N VAL A 232 -14.32 -2.41 -12.18
CA VAL A 232 -15.76 -2.29 -12.44
C VAL A 232 -16.19 -3.41 -13.39
N GLU A 233 -15.42 -3.67 -14.45
CA GLU A 233 -15.61 -4.80 -15.36
C GLU A 233 -15.59 -6.13 -14.60
N TYR A 234 -14.61 -6.38 -13.72
CA TYR A 234 -14.60 -7.60 -12.91
C TYR A 234 -15.84 -7.74 -12.02
N ASN A 235 -16.23 -6.68 -11.30
CA ASN A 235 -17.40 -6.73 -10.43
C ASN A 235 -18.69 -6.96 -11.22
N ILE A 236 -18.81 -6.36 -12.41
CA ILE A 236 -19.94 -6.56 -13.33
C ILE A 236 -19.92 -8.00 -13.89
N GLU A 237 -18.77 -8.51 -14.34
CA GLU A 237 -18.59 -9.88 -14.83
C GLU A 237 -18.94 -10.92 -13.76
N GLN A 238 -18.49 -10.72 -12.51
CA GLN A 238 -18.83 -11.61 -11.39
C GLN A 238 -20.31 -11.57 -11.05
N THR A 239 -20.91 -10.37 -11.03
CA THR A 239 -22.34 -10.22 -10.78
C THR A 239 -23.16 -10.89 -11.88
N ALA A 240 -22.76 -10.75 -13.14
CA ALA A 240 -23.41 -11.39 -14.27
C ALA A 240 -23.33 -12.93 -14.19
N ALA A 241 -22.15 -13.48 -13.84
CA ALA A 241 -21.97 -14.92 -13.67
C ALA A 241 -22.82 -15.48 -12.51
N GLN A 242 -22.81 -14.83 -11.34
CA GLN A 242 -23.60 -15.25 -10.19
C GLN A 242 -25.11 -15.19 -10.44
N VAL A 243 -25.59 -14.16 -11.15
CA VAL A 243 -26.99 -14.05 -11.55
C VAL A 243 -27.37 -15.18 -12.52
N GLN A 244 -26.49 -15.55 -13.44
CA GLN A 244 -26.73 -16.65 -14.36
C GLN A 244 -26.82 -18.01 -13.64
N ASP A 245 -25.91 -18.27 -12.69
CA ASP A 245 -25.94 -19.48 -11.87
C ASP A 245 -27.22 -19.54 -11.02
N ALA A 246 -27.61 -18.42 -10.40
CA ALA A 246 -28.85 -18.33 -9.62
C ALA A 246 -30.12 -18.59 -10.46
N VAL A 247 -30.14 -18.15 -11.73
CA VAL A 247 -31.24 -18.46 -12.66
C VAL A 247 -31.28 -19.95 -13.02
N GLN A 248 -30.12 -20.60 -13.09
CA GLN A 248 -30.03 -22.04 -13.37
C GLN A 248 -30.57 -22.87 -12.19
N GLU A 249 -30.15 -22.54 -10.97
CA GLU A 249 -30.67 -23.17 -9.75
C GLU A 249 -32.18 -22.95 -9.59
N LEU A 250 -32.68 -21.74 -9.89
CA LEU A 250 -34.12 -21.44 -9.84
C LEU A 250 -34.92 -22.28 -10.86
N ASN A 251 -34.38 -22.48 -12.07
CA ASN A 251 -35.01 -23.33 -13.08
C ASN A 251 -35.04 -24.80 -12.66
N GLU A 252 -33.97 -25.31 -12.07
CA GLU A 252 -33.91 -26.68 -11.53
C GLU A 252 -34.89 -26.87 -10.38
N ALA A 253 -34.96 -25.90 -9.45
CA ALA A 253 -35.95 -25.90 -8.38
C ALA A 253 -37.38 -25.89 -8.92
N THR A 254 -37.65 -25.08 -9.95
CA THR A 254 -38.97 -25.03 -10.61
C THR A 254 -39.31 -26.36 -11.30
N ARG A 255 -38.34 -27.02 -11.93
CA ARG A 255 -38.51 -28.36 -12.51
C ARG A 255 -38.81 -29.42 -11.46
N CYS A 256 -38.07 -29.42 -10.36
CA CYS A 256 -38.30 -30.33 -9.24
C CYS A 256 -39.67 -30.09 -8.59
N ALA A 257 -40.09 -28.83 -8.43
CA ALA A 257 -41.41 -28.49 -7.91
C ALA A 257 -42.52 -28.99 -8.83
N MET A 258 -42.37 -28.83 -10.15
CA MET A 258 -43.33 -29.33 -11.14
C MET A 258 -43.39 -30.87 -11.16
N PHE A 259 -42.24 -31.54 -10.98
CA PHE A 259 -42.17 -33.00 -10.90
C PHE A 259 -42.79 -33.54 -9.59
N CYS A 260 -42.61 -32.85 -8.46
CA CYS A 260 -43.29 -33.22 -7.21
C CYS A 260 -44.81 -33.03 -7.30
N ALA A 261 -45.28 -31.95 -7.91
CA ALA A 261 -46.72 -31.71 -8.08
C ALA A 261 -47.39 -32.80 -8.93
N LEU A 262 -46.71 -33.30 -9.97
CA LEU A 262 -47.21 -34.40 -10.79
C LEU A 262 -47.21 -35.76 -10.05
N CYS A 263 -46.36 -35.94 -9.03
CA CYS A 263 -46.35 -37.16 -8.22
C CYS A 263 -47.39 -37.13 -7.08
N GLU A 264 -47.86 -35.96 -6.65
CA GLU A 264 -48.93 -35.83 -5.63
C GLU A 264 -50.33 -36.09 -6.21
N ASP A 265 -50.51 -36.03 -7.53
CA ASP A 265 -51.79 -36.27 -8.20
C ASP A 265 -52.03 -37.76 -8.61
N ASP A 266 -51.06 -38.66 -8.37
CA ASP A 266 -51.09 -40.09 -8.78
C ASP A 266 -51.32 -41.09 -7.61
N ASP A 267 -51.63 -40.63 -6.39
CA ASP A 267 -52.07 -41.44 -5.22
C ASP A 267 -53.55 -41.16 -4.86
#